data_AF-A0AB74M2Z0-F1
#
_entry.id   AF-A0AB74M2Z0-F1
#
_cell.length_a   1.000
_cell.length_b   1.000
_cell.length_c   1.000
_cell.angle_alpha   90.00
_cell.angle_beta   90.00
_cell.angle_gamma   90.00
#
_symmetry.space_group_name_H-M   'P 1'
#
loop_
_entity.id
_entity.type
_entity.pdbx_description
1 polymer ?
#
loop_
_entity_poly.entity_id
_entity_poly.type
_entity_poly.pdbx_seq_one_letter_code
_entity_poly.pdbx_strand_id
1 'polypeptide(L)'
;MAATLPACAAPRAARVASCDGLTAAMIRATGASLAGRAGTRAVFRATDAERMSLDCRAPARMVFASRDREPERGFYELIGRAARALAGADAETAEVLARQVHQDSLLADAPRQGVAGKAALRCETGPRADALAGDLTVCVLVPNRPPALRRKAGLSREAPAG
;
A
#
# COMPACT_ATOMS: atom_id res chain seq x y z
N MET A 1 51.17 10.15 -4.05
CA MET A 1 50.19 9.89 -2.97
C MET A 1 48.80 9.94 -3.59
N ALA A 2 48.22 8.78 -3.89
CA ALA A 2 46.87 8.68 -4.44
C ALA A 2 45.90 8.35 -3.29
N ALA A 3 45.01 9.29 -2.97
CA ALA A 3 43.97 9.09 -1.97
C ALA A 3 42.78 8.39 -2.62
N THR A 4 42.59 7.11 -2.30
CA THR A 4 41.42 6.32 -2.69
C THR A 4 40.23 6.74 -1.84
N LEU A 5 39.20 7.33 -2.46
CA LEU A 5 37.92 7.62 -1.82
C LEU A 5 37.14 6.31 -1.61
N PRO A 6 36.58 6.05 -0.42
CA PRO A 6 35.74 4.87 -0.21
C PRO A 6 34.38 5.07 -0.89
N ALA A 7 34.05 4.17 -1.82
CA ALA A 7 32.76 4.13 -2.49
C ALA A 7 31.66 3.70 -1.51
N CYS A 8 30.88 4.66 -1.00
CA CYS A 8 29.61 4.42 -0.32
C CYS A 8 28.54 3.95 -1.33
N ALA A 9 28.60 2.69 -1.77
CA ALA A 9 27.63 2.07 -2.67
C ALA A 9 26.73 1.07 -1.93
N ALA A 10 25.83 1.52 -1.05
CA ALA A 10 24.92 0.59 -0.34
C ALA A 10 23.49 1.07 0.06
N PRO A 11 22.72 1.82 -0.76
CA PRO A 11 21.28 1.93 -0.51
C PRO A 11 20.38 1.30 -1.60
N ARG A 12 20.90 1.01 -2.80
CA ARG A 12 20.09 0.55 -3.94
C ARG A 12 19.77 -0.95 -3.87
N ALA A 13 20.77 -1.79 -3.58
CA ALA A 13 20.60 -3.25 -3.54
C ALA A 13 19.60 -3.68 -2.45
N ALA A 14 19.70 -3.12 -1.24
CA ALA A 14 18.79 -3.42 -0.13
C ALA A 14 17.34 -3.01 -0.40
N ARG A 15 17.10 -1.86 -1.05
CA ARG A 15 15.75 -1.42 -1.44
C ARG A 15 15.14 -2.27 -2.56
N VAL A 16 15.97 -2.72 -3.51
CA VAL A 16 15.54 -3.61 -4.59
C VAL A 16 15.15 -4.98 -4.02
N ALA A 17 15.98 -5.54 -3.14
CA ALA A 17 15.68 -6.80 -2.44
C ALA A 17 14.40 -6.70 -1.58
N SER A 18 14.17 -5.56 -0.89
CA SER A 18 12.92 -5.35 -0.17
C SER A 18 11.71 -5.25 -1.09
N CYS A 19 11.89 -4.68 -2.29
CA CYS A 19 10.83 -4.56 -3.28
C CYS A 19 10.54 -5.88 -3.98
N ASP A 20 11.53 -6.75 -4.18
CA ASP A 20 11.33 -8.13 -4.66
C ASP A 20 10.53 -8.94 -3.65
N GLY A 21 10.87 -8.83 -2.37
CA GLY A 21 10.12 -9.46 -1.29
C GLY A 21 8.65 -9.02 -1.26
N LEU A 22 8.39 -7.71 -1.35
CA LEU A 22 7.02 -7.18 -1.42
C LEU A 22 6.29 -7.59 -2.69
N THR A 23 6.96 -7.58 -3.84
CA THR A 23 6.38 -8.02 -5.13
C THR A 23 5.95 -9.48 -5.06
N ALA A 24 6.82 -10.35 -4.56
CA ALA A 24 6.53 -11.77 -4.38
C ALA A 24 5.41 -12.00 -3.35
N ALA A 25 5.35 -11.19 -2.28
CA ALA A 25 4.25 -11.24 -1.32
C ALA A 25 2.91 -10.84 -1.95
N MET A 26 2.88 -9.81 -2.81
CA MET A 26 1.67 -9.41 -3.53
C MET A 26 1.19 -10.51 -4.46
N ILE A 27 2.08 -11.09 -5.28
CA ILE A 27 1.73 -12.19 -6.20
C ILE A 27 1.07 -13.35 -5.44
N ARG A 28 1.71 -13.83 -4.36
CA ARG A 28 1.18 -14.95 -3.57
C ARG A 28 -0.16 -14.63 -2.90
N ALA A 29 -0.33 -13.42 -2.40
CA ALA A 29 -1.54 -13.05 -1.66
C ALA A 29 -2.73 -12.80 -2.59
N THR A 30 -2.49 -12.24 -3.77
CA THR A 30 -3.56 -11.76 -4.65
C THR A 30 -3.84 -12.66 -5.83
N GLY A 31 -2.93 -13.58 -6.17
CA GLY A 31 -2.99 -14.36 -7.42
C GLY A 31 -2.62 -13.56 -8.66
N ALA A 32 -2.27 -12.28 -8.52
CA ALA A 32 -1.85 -11.44 -9.64
C ALA A 32 -0.48 -11.87 -10.19
N SER A 33 -0.26 -11.64 -11.48
CA SER A 33 1.03 -11.91 -12.15
C SER A 33 1.81 -10.62 -12.39
N LEU A 34 3.14 -10.69 -12.38
CA LEU A 34 3.99 -9.51 -12.64
C LEU A 34 3.93 -9.15 -14.13
N ALA A 35 3.45 -7.95 -14.44
CA ALA A 35 3.41 -7.41 -15.80
C ALA A 35 4.73 -6.72 -16.19
N GLY A 36 5.41 -6.12 -15.22
CA GLY A 36 6.66 -5.40 -15.44
C GLY A 36 7.12 -4.66 -14.19
N ARG A 37 8.37 -4.22 -14.22
CA ARG A 37 8.99 -3.49 -13.11
C ARG A 37 9.91 -2.39 -13.62
N ALA A 38 9.85 -1.23 -12.97
CA ALA A 38 10.75 -0.11 -13.22
C ALA A 38 11.17 0.50 -11.88
N GLY A 39 12.44 0.31 -11.50
CA GLY A 39 12.97 0.82 -10.23
C GLY A 39 12.19 0.29 -9.02
N THR A 40 11.59 1.19 -8.25
CA THR A 40 10.78 0.87 -7.05
C THR A 40 9.32 0.55 -7.36
N ARG A 41 8.92 0.57 -8.64
CA ARG A 41 7.54 0.32 -9.06
C ARG A 41 7.40 -1.06 -9.72
N ALA A 42 6.44 -1.84 -9.25
CA ALA A 42 6.00 -3.08 -9.90
C ALA A 42 4.55 -2.94 -10.38
N VAL A 43 4.26 -3.46 -11.57
CA VAL A 43 2.92 -3.46 -12.17
C VAL A 43 2.47 -4.90 -12.33
N PHE A 44 1.22 -5.19 -12.01
CA PHE A 44 0.65 -6.53 -12.01
C PHE A 44 -0.54 -6.62 -12.96
N ARG A 45 -0.79 -7.82 -13.49
CA ARG A 45 -2.05 -8.21 -14.10
C ARG A 45 -2.86 -8.96 -13.05
N ALA A 46 -4.05 -8.46 -12.75
CA ALA A 46 -5.01 -9.11 -11.86
C ALA A 46 -6.30 -9.37 -12.64
N THR A 47 -7.05 -10.41 -12.24
CA THR A 47 -8.33 -10.74 -12.87
C THR A 47 -9.37 -9.65 -12.63
N ASP A 48 -9.42 -9.14 -11.40
CA ASP A 48 -10.49 -8.25 -10.94
C ASP A 48 -10.09 -6.76 -10.93
N ALA A 49 -8.99 -6.39 -11.60
CA ALA A 49 -8.56 -5.00 -11.70
C ALA A 49 -7.75 -4.75 -12.98
N GLU A 50 -8.11 -3.69 -13.70
CA GLU A 50 -7.50 -3.26 -14.95
C GLU A 50 -6.09 -2.70 -14.73
N ARG A 51 -5.86 -2.11 -13.55
CA ARG A 51 -4.51 -1.78 -13.09
C ARG A 51 -4.32 -2.17 -11.65
N MET A 52 -3.18 -2.80 -11.39
CA MET A 52 -2.66 -3.04 -10.05
C MET A 52 -1.18 -2.68 -10.05
N SER A 53 -0.74 -1.81 -9.14
CA SER A 53 0.69 -1.46 -9.04
C SER A 53 1.13 -1.22 -7.60
N LEU A 54 2.38 -1.58 -7.33
CA LEU A 54 3.08 -1.40 -6.06
C LEU A 54 4.18 -0.35 -6.25
N ASP A 55 4.21 0.66 -5.38
CA ASP A 55 5.41 1.47 -5.12
C ASP A 55 6.04 0.99 -3.81
N CYS A 56 7.25 0.48 -3.89
CA CYS A 56 7.99 -0.08 -2.76
C CYS A 56 8.67 0.98 -1.89
N ARG A 57 8.68 2.27 -2.28
CA ARG A 57 9.25 3.34 -1.45
C ARG A 57 8.49 3.42 -0.14
N ALA A 58 9.19 3.61 0.98
CA ALA A 58 8.52 3.73 2.28
C ALA A 58 7.77 5.08 2.38
N PRO A 59 6.49 5.09 2.77
CA PRO A 59 5.63 3.93 3.03
C PRO A 59 5.17 3.25 1.73
N ALA A 60 5.30 1.91 1.67
CA ALA A 60 4.92 1.16 0.48
C ALA A 60 3.43 1.37 0.18
N ARG A 61 3.09 1.52 -1.11
CA ARG A 61 1.76 1.92 -1.56
C ARG A 61 1.28 1.01 -2.68
N MET A 62 0.04 0.57 -2.57
CA MET A 62 -0.67 -0.13 -3.65
C MET A 62 -1.67 0.82 -4.31
N VAL A 63 -1.81 0.69 -5.63
CA VAL A 63 -2.84 1.37 -6.44
C VAL A 63 -3.61 0.30 -7.21
N PHE A 64 -4.93 0.37 -7.11
CA PHE A 64 -5.90 -0.44 -7.83
C PHE A 64 -6.77 0.48 -8.66
N ALA A 65 -7.02 0.14 -9.91
CA ALA A 65 -7.87 0.92 -10.79
C ALA A 65 -8.79 0.01 -11.59
N SER A 66 -10.02 0.49 -11.80
CA SER A 66 -11.00 -0.13 -12.67
C SER A 66 -11.61 0.88 -13.62
N ARG A 67 -11.97 0.39 -14.82
CA ARG A 67 -12.68 1.18 -15.82
C ARG A 67 -14.16 1.25 -15.52
N ASP A 68 -14.66 0.41 -14.63
CA ASP A 68 -16.02 0.47 -14.14
C ASP A 68 -16.13 1.51 -13.03
N ARG A 69 -17.22 2.29 -13.09
CA ARG A 69 -17.56 3.24 -12.02
C ARG A 69 -17.96 2.51 -10.74
N GLU A 70 -18.53 1.32 -10.89
CA GLU A 70 -18.91 0.41 -9.82
C GLU A 70 -18.27 -0.96 -10.08
N PRO A 71 -17.04 -1.18 -9.60
CA PRO A 71 -16.35 -2.45 -9.81
C PRO A 71 -17.06 -3.64 -9.14
N GLU A 72 -16.87 -4.82 -9.73
CA GLU A 72 -17.35 -6.09 -9.19
C GLU A 72 -16.73 -6.44 -7.84
N ARG A 73 -17.37 -7.38 -7.11
CA ARG A 73 -16.93 -7.79 -5.77
C ARG A 73 -15.44 -8.18 -5.71
N GLY A 74 -14.95 -8.88 -6.72
CA GLY A 74 -13.57 -9.35 -6.80
C GLY A 74 -12.53 -8.21 -6.68
N PHE A 75 -12.86 -7.00 -7.11
CA PHE A 75 -11.99 -5.82 -6.98
C PHE A 75 -11.72 -5.48 -5.50
N TYR A 76 -12.74 -5.55 -4.64
CA TYR A 76 -12.60 -5.25 -3.21
C TYR A 76 -11.92 -6.41 -2.47
N GLU A 77 -12.21 -7.66 -2.84
CA GLU A 77 -11.52 -8.82 -2.28
C GLU A 77 -10.01 -8.77 -2.59
N LEU A 78 -9.65 -8.35 -3.80
CA LEU A 78 -8.26 -8.13 -4.22
C LEU A 78 -7.56 -7.10 -3.32
N ILE A 79 -8.23 -5.99 -2.99
CA ILE A 79 -7.73 -4.97 -2.07
C ILE A 79 -7.54 -5.56 -0.67
N GLY A 80 -8.50 -6.35 -0.17
CA GLY A 80 -8.42 -7.00 1.13
C GLY A 80 -7.22 -7.95 1.25
N ARG A 81 -7.02 -8.81 0.23
CA ARG A 81 -5.85 -9.71 0.13
C ARG A 81 -4.54 -8.94 0.13
N ALA A 82 -4.47 -7.84 -0.62
CA ALA A 82 -3.29 -6.98 -0.66
C ALA A 82 -3.04 -6.24 0.67
N ALA A 83 -4.07 -5.80 1.37
CA ALA A 83 -3.97 -5.14 2.67
C ALA A 83 -3.34 -6.06 3.73
N ARG A 84 -3.76 -7.34 3.74
CA ARG A 84 -3.13 -8.35 4.60
C ARG A 84 -1.66 -8.51 4.30
N ALA A 85 -1.27 -8.62 3.04
CA ALA A 85 0.13 -8.84 2.68
C ALA A 85 1.02 -7.59 2.83
N LEU A 86 0.49 -6.39 2.59
CA LEU A 86 1.24 -5.13 2.64
C LEU A 86 1.41 -4.61 4.07
N ALA A 87 0.36 -4.74 4.89
CA ALA A 87 0.30 -4.09 6.20
C ALA A 87 -0.04 -5.04 7.36
N GLY A 88 -0.36 -6.31 7.09
CA GLY A 88 -0.80 -7.25 8.11
C GLY A 88 -2.18 -6.91 8.67
N ALA A 89 -3.03 -6.24 7.89
CA ALA A 89 -4.42 -5.98 8.23
C ALA A 89 -5.28 -7.25 8.07
N ASP A 90 -6.44 -7.28 8.70
CA ASP A 90 -7.45 -8.29 8.41
C ASP A 90 -8.01 -8.07 7.00
N ALA A 91 -8.13 -9.15 6.22
CA ALA A 91 -8.47 -9.07 4.80
C ALA A 91 -9.95 -8.72 4.58
N GLU A 92 -10.84 -9.34 5.35
CA GLU A 92 -12.29 -9.12 5.25
C GLU A 92 -12.66 -7.70 5.69
N THR A 93 -12.09 -7.25 6.82
CA THR A 93 -12.27 -5.87 7.31
C THR A 93 -11.78 -4.85 6.28
N ALA A 94 -10.66 -5.11 5.61
CA ALA A 94 -10.12 -4.24 4.57
C ALA A 94 -10.95 -4.25 3.27
N GLU A 95 -11.54 -5.39 2.90
CA GLU A 95 -12.52 -5.50 1.80
C GLU A 95 -13.76 -4.64 2.10
N VAL A 96 -14.33 -4.77 3.30
CA VAL A 96 -15.48 -3.98 3.73
C VAL A 96 -15.16 -2.48 3.73
N LEU A 97 -13.98 -2.10 4.24
CA LEU A 97 -13.51 -0.72 4.17
C LEU A 97 -13.44 -0.23 2.72
N ALA A 98 -12.92 -1.06 1.80
CA ALA A 98 -12.78 -0.68 0.40
C ALA A 98 -14.13 -0.40 -0.26
N ARG A 99 -15.11 -1.27 -0.02
CA ARG A 99 -16.48 -1.06 -0.50
C ARG A 99 -17.09 0.19 0.11
N GLN A 100 -16.94 0.41 1.42
CA GLN A 100 -17.51 1.57 2.08
C GLN A 100 -16.92 2.89 1.56
N VAL A 101 -15.59 2.99 1.48
CA VAL A 101 -14.92 4.21 1.02
C VAL A 101 -15.21 4.49 -0.46
N HIS A 102 -15.35 3.44 -1.29
CA HIS A 102 -15.81 3.58 -2.68
C HIS A 102 -17.24 4.15 -2.75
N GLN A 103 -18.19 3.57 -1.99
CA GLN A 103 -19.58 4.03 -1.97
C GLN A 103 -19.70 5.48 -1.46
N ASP A 104 -18.97 5.83 -0.41
CA ASP A 104 -18.89 7.21 0.07
C ASP A 104 -18.34 8.15 -1.02
N SER A 105 -17.38 7.67 -1.82
CA SER A 105 -16.79 8.45 -2.91
C SER A 105 -17.76 8.68 -4.06
N LEU A 106 -18.55 7.67 -4.40
CA LEU A 106 -19.62 7.78 -5.39
C LEU A 106 -20.68 8.79 -4.96
N LEU A 107 -21.13 8.72 -3.71
CA LEU A 107 -22.16 9.59 -3.17
C LEU A 107 -21.70 11.05 -3.07
N ALA A 108 -20.43 11.26 -2.73
CA ALA A 108 -19.86 12.60 -2.59
C ALA A 108 -19.33 13.19 -3.91
N ASP A 109 -19.24 12.38 -4.97
CA ASP A 109 -18.52 12.68 -6.23
C ASP A 109 -17.12 13.27 -5.96
N ALA A 110 -16.45 12.73 -4.94
CA ALA A 110 -15.21 13.26 -4.42
C ALA A 110 -14.36 12.14 -3.81
N PRO A 111 -13.03 12.30 -3.72
CA PRO A 111 -12.19 11.30 -3.07
C PRO A 111 -12.55 11.15 -1.58
N ARG A 112 -12.63 9.91 -1.12
CA ARG A 112 -12.88 9.57 0.29
C ARG A 112 -11.77 8.70 0.82
N GLN A 113 -11.62 8.71 2.14
CA GLN A 113 -10.62 7.93 2.83
C GLN A 113 -11.17 7.31 4.10
N GLY A 114 -10.59 6.19 4.50
CA GLY A 114 -10.91 5.51 5.73
C GLY A 114 -9.76 4.64 6.21
N VAL A 115 -9.90 4.14 7.44
CA VAL A 115 -8.88 3.33 8.11
C VAL A 115 -9.55 2.13 8.75
N ALA A 116 -8.95 0.96 8.56
CA ALA A 116 -9.35 -0.29 9.23
C ALA A 116 -8.09 -0.99 9.76
N GLY A 117 -7.92 -0.95 11.09
CA GLY A 117 -6.75 -1.52 11.75
C GLY A 117 -5.43 -0.99 11.18
N LYS A 118 -4.69 -1.86 10.48
CA LYS A 118 -3.39 -1.55 9.89
C LYS A 118 -3.45 -1.09 8.43
N ALA A 119 -4.63 -0.92 7.84
CA ALA A 119 -4.81 -0.45 6.49
C ALA A 119 -5.43 0.95 6.47
N ALA A 120 -4.85 1.86 5.68
CA ALA A 120 -5.47 3.12 5.30
C ALA A 120 -5.79 3.07 3.81
N LEU A 121 -7.00 3.46 3.43
CA LEU A 121 -7.48 3.41 2.06
C LEU A 121 -8.03 4.77 1.64
N ARG A 122 -7.76 5.18 0.41
CA ARG A 122 -8.39 6.31 -0.26
C ARG A 122 -8.95 5.85 -1.60
N CYS A 123 -10.26 6.00 -1.82
CA CYS A 123 -10.87 5.73 -3.11
C CYS A 123 -11.41 7.02 -3.74
N GLU A 124 -11.46 7.02 -5.06
CA GLU A 124 -11.94 8.14 -5.88
C GLU A 124 -12.68 7.57 -7.08
N THR A 125 -13.87 8.10 -7.35
CA THR A 125 -14.70 7.73 -8.50
C THR A 125 -14.99 8.94 -9.37
N GLY A 126 -14.97 8.78 -10.69
CA GLY A 126 -15.27 9.85 -11.64
C GLY A 126 -14.13 10.15 -12.63
N PRO A 127 -14.33 11.10 -13.55
CA PRO A 127 -13.33 11.45 -14.54
C PRO A 127 -12.09 12.04 -13.86
N ARG A 128 -10.92 11.48 -14.15
CA ARG A 128 -9.64 11.95 -13.59
C ARG A 128 -8.85 12.70 -14.66
N ALA A 129 -8.06 13.68 -14.23
CA ALA A 129 -7.17 14.45 -15.12
C ALA A 129 -5.70 13.99 -15.01
N ASP A 130 -5.43 12.93 -14.24
CA ASP A 130 -4.08 12.41 -14.01
C ASP A 130 -3.75 11.22 -14.94
N ALA A 131 -2.62 10.55 -14.68
CA ALA A 131 -2.18 9.40 -15.46
C ALA A 131 -3.13 8.18 -15.40
N LEU A 132 -4.21 8.26 -14.62
CA LEU A 132 -5.27 7.25 -14.50
C LEU A 132 -6.61 7.77 -15.05
N ALA A 133 -6.60 8.79 -15.93
CA ALA A 133 -7.79 9.38 -16.54
C ALA A 133 -8.76 8.39 -17.22
N GLY A 134 -8.26 7.24 -17.68
CA GLY A 134 -9.07 6.19 -18.29
C GLY A 134 -9.73 5.22 -17.31
N ASP A 135 -9.49 5.37 -16.00
CA ASP A 135 -10.02 4.49 -14.96
C ASP A 135 -11.08 5.29 -14.15
N LEU A 136 -12.30 4.76 -14.08
CA LEU A 136 -13.44 5.42 -13.42
C LEU A 136 -13.46 5.21 -11.90
N THR A 137 -12.74 4.20 -11.40
CA THR A 137 -12.56 3.95 -9.97
C THR A 137 -11.08 3.72 -9.67
N VAL A 138 -10.53 4.44 -8.69
CA VAL A 138 -9.16 4.26 -8.22
C VAL A 138 -9.13 4.17 -6.71
N CYS A 139 -8.55 3.09 -6.18
CA CYS A 139 -8.29 2.93 -4.75
C CYS A 139 -6.79 2.84 -4.46
N VAL A 140 -6.37 3.55 -3.42
CA VAL A 140 -5.00 3.64 -2.95
C VAL A 140 -4.92 3.07 -1.54
N LEU A 141 -4.08 2.07 -1.37
CA LEU A 141 -3.85 1.39 -0.11
C LEU A 141 -2.45 1.69 0.41
N VAL A 142 -2.35 2.08 1.68
CA VAL A 142 -1.10 2.26 2.40
C VAL A 142 -1.16 1.60 3.79
N PRO A 143 -0.02 1.17 4.36
CA PRO A 143 0.04 0.75 5.75
C PRO A 143 -0.35 1.90 6.69
N ASN A 144 -1.33 1.66 7.55
CA ASN A 144 -1.61 2.50 8.70
C ASN A 144 -0.70 2.07 9.86
N ARG A 145 0.32 2.88 10.14
CA ARG A 145 1.20 2.71 11.30
C ARG A 145 0.90 3.84 12.28
N PRO A 146 0.09 3.61 13.33
CA PRO A 146 -0.02 4.60 14.38
C PRO A 146 1.38 4.89 14.94
N PRO A 147 1.68 6.15 15.32
CA PRO A 147 2.95 6.48 15.92
C PRO A 147 3.17 5.55 17.11
N ALA A 148 4.27 4.79 17.09
CA ALA A 148 4.61 3.91 18.20
C ALA A 148 4.71 4.79 19.44
N LEU A 149 3.75 4.65 20.36
CA LEU A 149 3.80 5.29 21.66
C LEU A 149 5.13 4.86 22.30
N ARG A 150 6.09 5.78 22.34
CA ARG A 150 7.35 5.61 23.05
C ARG A 150 6.96 5.31 24.50
N ARG A 151 6.95 4.04 24.89
CA ARG A 151 6.90 3.65 26.31
C ARG A 151 8.09 4.36 26.95
N LYS A 152 7.83 5.42 27.73
CA LYS A 152 8.82 6.02 28.63
C LYS A 152 9.14 4.97 29.69
N ALA A 153 10.05 4.05 29.36
CA ALA A 153 10.79 3.28 30.35
C ALA A 153 11.82 4.26 30.93
N GLY A 154 11.54 4.77 32.12
CA GLY A 154 12.40 5.79 32.73
C GLY A 154 11.88 6.30 34.07
N LEU A 155 11.61 5.38 35.00
CA LEU A 155 11.59 5.67 36.44
C LEU A 155 12.17 4.46 37.19
N SER A 156 13.43 4.13 36.91
CA SER A 156 14.27 3.50 37.93
C SER A 156 14.72 4.62 38.86
N ARG A 157 14.07 4.74 40.02
CA ARG A 157 14.59 5.57 41.11
C ARG A 157 15.42 4.63 41.98
N GLU A 158 16.71 4.57 41.71
CA GLU A 158 17.70 4.06 42.66
C GLU A 158 17.63 4.89 43.94
N ALA A 159 17.67 4.19 45.07
CA ALA A 159 17.89 4.76 46.39
C ALA A 159 19.35 5.25 46.51
N PRO A 160 19.64 6.08 47.52
CA PRO A 160 20.80 5.76 48.34
C PRO A 160 20.42 5.58 49.81
N ALA A 161 21.14 4.67 50.45
CA ALA A 161 21.26 4.55 51.89
C ALA A 161 21.97 5.79 52.47
N GLY A 162 21.55 6.19 53.66
CA GLY A 162 22.12 7.26 54.48
C GLY A 162 21.27 7.46 55.71
#